data_AF-A0A6N9JKL4-F1
#
_entry.id   AF-A0A6N9JKL4-F1
#
_cell.length_a   1.000
_cell.length_b   1.000
_cell.length_c   1.000
_cell.angle_alpha   90.00
_cell.angle_beta   90.00
_cell.angle_gamma   90.00
#
_symmetry.space_group_name_H-M   'P 1'
#
loop_
_entity.id
_entity.type
_entity.pdbx_description
1 polymer ?
#
loop_
_entity_poly.entity_id
_entity_poly.type
_entity_poly.pdbx_seq_one_letter_code
_entity_poly.pdbx_strand_id
1 'polypeptide(L)' 'MSAALTDWLMTRNAQLEMQAERQRERLAAVGRIGEECRERARLISEGAGDREIRGSDLGRMHAYFRVADEIAEALR' A
#
# COMPACT_ATOMS: atom_id res chain seq x y z
N MET A 1 -18.99 -29.91 -24.52
CA MET A 1 -17.77 -29.72 -23.71
C MET A 1 -17.37 -31.06 -23.13
N SER A 2 -16.07 -31.41 -23.14
CA SER A 2 -15.59 -32.63 -22.49
C SER A 2 -15.44 -32.44 -20.99
N ALA A 3 -15.59 -33.51 -20.21
CA ALA A 3 -15.42 -33.47 -18.75
C ALA A 3 -14.04 -32.92 -18.34
N ALA A 4 -12.99 -33.31 -19.08
CA ALA A 4 -11.62 -32.82 -18.86
C ALA A 4 -11.49 -31.30 -19.05
N LEU A 5 -12.22 -30.71 -20.01
CA LEU A 5 -12.21 -29.26 -20.21
C LEU A 5 -12.93 -28.54 -19.07
N THR A 6 -14.04 -29.09 -18.59
CA THR A 6 -14.78 -28.53 -17.44
C THR A 6 -13.92 -28.55 -16.18
N ASP A 7 -13.28 -29.66 -15.86
CA ASP A 7 -12.41 -29.77 -14.66
C ASP A 7 -11.21 -28.84 -14.73
N TRP A 8 -10.62 -28.68 -15.92
CA TRP A 8 -9.55 -27.72 -16.13
C TRP A 8 -10.00 -26.28 -15.92
N LEU A 9 -11.18 -25.90 -16.46
CA LEU A 9 -11.75 -24.57 -16.28
C LEU A 9 -12.08 -24.28 -14.81
N MET A 10 -12.64 -25.24 -14.08
CA MET A 10 -12.95 -25.09 -12.65
C MET A 10 -11.68 -24.91 -11.82
N THR A 11 -10.65 -25.73 -12.09
CA THR A 11 -9.34 -25.60 -11.43
C THR A 11 -8.71 -24.25 -11.74
N ARG A 12 -8.79 -23.79 -12.99
CA ARG A 12 -8.21 -22.52 -13.40
C ARG A 12 -8.94 -21.33 -12.79
N ASN A 13 -10.27 -21.37 -12.72
CA ASN A 13 -11.06 -20.34 -12.06
C ASN A 13 -10.73 -20.24 -10.57
N ALA A 14 -10.67 -21.36 -9.85
CA ALA A 14 -10.31 -21.36 -8.44
C ALA A 14 -8.92 -20.75 -8.18
N GLN A 15 -7.94 -21.04 -9.05
CA GLN A 15 -6.61 -20.42 -8.98
C GLN A 15 -6.65 -18.91 -9.21
N LEU A 16 -7.44 -18.45 -10.19
CA LEU A 16 -7.57 -17.03 -10.50
C LEU A 16 -8.29 -16.28 -9.38
N GLU A 17 -9.32 -16.87 -8.78
CA GLU A 17 -10.03 -16.30 -7.62
C GLU A 17 -9.09 -16.15 -6.41
N MET A 18 -8.29 -17.18 -6.10
CA MET A 18 -7.28 -17.09 -5.05
C MET A 18 -6.24 -16.00 -5.31
N GLN A 19 -5.80 -15.84 -6.57
CA GLN A 19 -4.86 -14.78 -6.94
C GLN A 19 -5.50 -13.40 -6.81
N ALA A 20 -6.74 -13.23 -7.26
CA ALA A 20 -7.47 -11.98 -7.15
C ALA A 20 -7.66 -11.58 -5.67
N GLU A 21 -7.96 -12.53 -4.79
CA GLU A 21 -8.14 -12.24 -3.37
C GLU A 21 -6.83 -11.79 -2.72
N ARG A 22 -5.71 -12.47 -3.00
CA ARG A 22 -4.39 -12.01 -2.52
C ARG A 22 -4.03 -10.60 -3.00
N GLN A 23 -4.40 -10.24 -4.23
CA GLN A 23 -4.18 -8.89 -4.74
C GLN A 23 -5.06 -7.86 -4.03
N ARG A 24 -6.31 -8.20 -3.70
CA ARG A 24 -7.19 -7.33 -2.90
C ARG A 24 -6.62 -7.10 -1.50
N GLU A 25 -6.12 -8.16 -0.84
CA GLU A 25 -5.49 -8.05 0.47
C GLU A 25 -4.27 -7.12 0.44
N ARG A 26 -3.40 -7.27 -0.57
CA ARG A 26 -2.22 -6.40 -0.78
C ARG A 26 -2.63 -4.95 -1.02
N LEU A 27 -3.62 -4.70 -1.88
CA LEU A 27 -4.14 -3.36 -2.13
C LEU A 27 -4.73 -2.72 -0.87
N ALA A 28 -5.48 -3.50 -0.07
CA ALA A 28 -6.02 -3.02 1.20
C ALA A 28 -4.91 -2.66 2.19
N ALA A 29 -3.82 -3.43 2.25
CA ALA A 29 -2.66 -3.12 3.08
C ALA A 29 -1.97 -1.81 2.65
N VAL A 30 -1.75 -1.62 1.34
CA VAL A 30 -1.21 -0.36 0.80
C VAL A 30 -2.12 0.82 1.10
N GLY A 31 -3.44 0.63 1.01
CA GLY A 31 -4.43 1.66 1.35
C GLY A 31 -4.28 2.16 2.80
N ARG A 32 -4.10 1.25 3.76
CA ARG A 32 -3.87 1.59 5.18
C ARG A 32 -2.57 2.37 5.37
N ILE A 33 -1.47 1.92 4.77
CA ILE A 33 -0.18 2.63 4.84
C ILE A 33 -0.33 4.03 4.27
N GLY A 34 -0.99 4.18 3.11
CA GLY A 34 -1.25 5.49 2.51
C GLY A 34 -2.06 6.43 3.41
N GLU A 35 -3.01 5.90 4.18
CA GLU A 35 -3.78 6.67 5.15
C GLU A 35 -2.95 7.12 6.35
N GLU A 36 -2.18 6.20 6.95
CA GLU A 36 -1.23 6.52 8.03
C GLU A 36 -0.21 7.57 7.59
N CYS A 37 0.26 7.50 6.35
CA CYS A 37 1.20 8.46 5.78
C CYS A 37 0.58 9.84 5.57
N ARG A 38 -0.66 9.90 5.08
CA ARG A 38 -1.41 11.17 4.99
C ARG A 38 -1.60 11.79 6.36
N GLU A 39 -1.94 11.00 7.37
CA GLU A 39 -2.11 11.48 8.74
C GLU A 39 -0.79 12.00 9.33
N ARG A 40 0.32 11.27 9.14
CA ARG A 40 1.65 11.74 9.54
C ARG A 40 2.04 13.05 8.85
N ALA A 41 1.79 13.17 7.56
CA ALA A 41 2.07 14.39 6.80
C ALA A 41 1.20 15.56 7.30
N ARG A 42 -0.07 15.30 7.61
CA ARG A 42 -0.99 16.26 8.21
C ARG A 42 -0.49 16.75 9.57
N LEU A 43 -0.12 15.85 10.48
CA LEU A 43 0.42 16.20 11.81
C LEU A 43 1.71 17.02 11.71
N ILE A 44 2.60 16.70 10.76
CA ILE A 44 3.81 17.49 10.49
C ILE A 44 3.44 18.90 10.01
N SER A 45 2.44 19.02 9.14
CA SER A 45 1.98 20.30 8.61
C SER A 45 1.25 21.15 9.66
N GLU A 46 0.43 20.55 10.51
CA GLU A 46 -0.31 21.23 11.58
C GLU A 46 0.62 21.63 12.75
N GLY A 47 1.59 20.78 13.10
CA GLY A 47 2.62 21.08 14.11
C GLY A 47 3.66 22.13 13.68
N ALA A 48 3.71 22.48 12.40
CA ALA A 48 4.58 23.53 11.86
C ALA A 48 3.97 24.93 11.97
N GLY A 49 2.71 25.06 12.40
CA GLY A 49 2.03 26.36 12.53
C GLY A 49 2.54 27.25 13.66
N ASP A 50 3.17 26.69 14.71
CA ASP A 50 3.52 27.42 15.94
C ASP A 50 5.01 27.41 16.31
N ARG A 51 5.89 26.79 15.52
CA ARG A 51 7.35 26.89 15.70
C ARG A 51 8.02 27.26 14.39
N GLU A 52 8.80 28.34 14.43
CA GLU A 52 9.77 28.74 13.41
C GLU A 52 10.46 27.49 12.86
N ILE A 53 10.17 27.13 11.61
CA ILE A 53 10.61 25.89 10.97
C ILE A 53 12.13 25.97 10.75
N ARG A 54 12.89 25.58 11.78
CA ARG A 54 14.31 25.24 11.68
C ARG A 54 14.44 23.74 11.46
N GLY A 55 14.07 23.29 10.27
CA GLY A 55 14.19 21.90 9.85
C GLY A 55 14.18 21.86 8.33
N SER A 56 15.37 21.83 7.73
CA SER A 56 15.59 21.87 6.28
C SER A 56 14.76 20.82 5.54
N ASP A 57 14.42 21.10 4.27
CA ASP A 57 13.70 20.22 3.34
C ASP A 57 14.10 18.74 3.36
N LEU A 58 15.33 18.43 3.78
CA LEU A 58 15.85 17.08 4.06
C LEU A 58 15.01 16.25 5.03
N GLY A 59 14.46 16.85 6.09
CA GLY A 59 13.63 16.14 7.07
C GLY A 59 12.30 15.68 6.47
N ARG A 60 11.71 16.52 5.59
CA ARG A 60 10.51 16.18 4.82
C ARG A 60 10.81 15.12 3.76
N MET A 61 11.93 15.25 3.04
CA MET A 61 12.38 14.25 2.07
C MET A 61 12.59 12.87 2.72
N HIS A 62 13.23 12.82 3.90
CA HIS A 62 13.45 11.55 4.61
C HIS A 62 12.12 10.90 5.04
N ALA A 63 11.13 11.69 5.47
CA ALA A 63 9.81 11.16 5.78
C ALA A 63 9.16 10.52 4.55
N TYR A 64 9.24 11.18 3.39
CA TYR A 64 8.74 10.63 2.11
C TYR A 64 9.43 9.32 1.70
N PHE A 65 10.77 9.25 1.78
CA PHE A 65 11.49 8.02 1.42
C PHE A 65 11.14 6.85 2.33
N ARG A 66 11.01 7.09 3.64
CA ARG A 66 10.61 6.04 4.58
C ARG A 66 9.22 5.48 4.25
N VAL A 67 8.28 6.36 3.88
CA VAL A 67 6.94 5.96 3.43
C VAL A 67 6.99 5.14 2.14
N ALA A 68 7.83 5.54 1.18
CA ALA A 68 8.00 4.79 -0.06
C ALA A 68 8.54 3.37 0.19
N ASP A 69 9.48 3.21 1.13
CA ASP A 69 10.02 1.92 1.53
C ASP A 69 8.98 1.05 2.25
N GLU A 70 8.19 1.63 3.18
CA GLU A 70 7.09 0.94 3.88
C GLU A 70 6.03 0.40 2.87
N ILE A 71 5.68 1.20 1.85
CA ILE A 71 4.77 0.77 0.76
C ILE A 71 5.41 -0.34 -0.09
N ALA A 72 6.69 -0.19 -0.43
CA ALA A 72 7.40 -1.18 -1.25
C ALA A 72 7.59 -2.52 -0.54
N GLU A 73 7.71 -2.52 0.79
CA GLU A 73 7.75 -3.75 1.60
C GLU A 73 6.39 -4.46 1.62
N ALA A 74 5.30 -3.72 1.82
CA ALA A 74 3.94 -4.28 1.84
C ALA A 74 3.47 -4.87 0.50
N LEU A 75 4.11 -4.49 -0.61
CA LEU A 75 3.81 -4.97 -1.95
C LEU A 75 4.57 -6.24 -2.38
N ARG A 76 5.62 -6.66 -1.65
CA ARG A 76 6.40 -7.88 -1.95
C ARG A 76 5.64 -9.13 -1.52
#